data_AF-A0A0F9IIU2-F1
#
_entry.id   AF-A0A0F9IIU2-F1
#
_cell.length_a   1.000
_cell.length_b   1.000
_cell.length_c   1.000
_cell.angle_alpha   90.00
_cell.angle_beta   90.00
_cell.angle_gamma   90.00
#
_symmetry.space_group_name_H-M   'P 1'
#
loop_
_entity.id
_entity.type
_entity.pdbx_description
1 polymer ?
#
loop_
_entity_poly.entity_id
_entity_poly.type
_entity_poly.pdbx_seq_one_letter_code
_entity_poly.pdbx_strand_id
1 'polypeptide(L)'
;EVFTPEIAARFGQYEDFPEPFEEWAAKKGLTKEWSQRYWAAHWSLPSTTQGFEMLHRGVIDNATLDMLFRAIEIPSFWRDKLTQIAYRPYTRVDTRRMHDLGVLTDQELIESYMAQGYDAEKALKMANFTIKFNAEGNAQLTRSAILESFRESLITHSQAVALLMEQDYSEDLATYYLELEAFRRDKKLRDQKIDNLRDQFLLSQISKSAVRDQLNQLDLRGEKVDSLMETWALDAYKYASLPSKSDLDSFLTKGIITEGQYRDYMARHGFSQTGVSWYLEDMQPGVGARDRLPTKADLGKWYKKNVILQPRYRSEMALLGYSDEYIDIYFNAL
;
A
#
# COMPACT_ATOMS: atom_id res chain seq x y z
N GLU A 1 15.54 -43.27 38.80
CA GLU A 1 16.69 -43.68 39.64
C GLU A 1 16.58 -43.12 41.07
N VAL A 2 16.65 -43.97 42.10
CA VAL A 2 16.58 -43.58 43.54
C VAL A 2 17.76 -44.09 44.38
N PHE A 3 18.67 -44.83 43.74
CA PHE A 3 19.92 -45.32 44.33
C PHE A 3 21.10 -44.39 44.04
N THR A 4 20.81 -43.18 43.55
CA THR A 4 21.75 -42.04 43.48
C THR A 4 21.16 -40.86 44.26
N PRO A 5 21.26 -40.86 45.60
CA PRO A 5 20.56 -39.90 46.46
C PRO A 5 20.93 -38.44 46.16
N GLU A 6 22.17 -38.18 45.72
CA GLU A 6 22.64 -36.84 45.39
C GLU A 6 21.91 -36.27 44.16
N ILE A 7 21.63 -37.11 43.17
CA ILE A 7 20.88 -36.73 41.96
C ILE A 7 19.41 -36.54 42.32
N ALA A 8 18.83 -37.47 43.06
CA ALA A 8 17.43 -37.41 43.47
C ALA A 8 17.14 -36.17 44.35
N ALA A 9 18.06 -35.84 45.26
CA ALA A 9 17.98 -34.62 46.05
C ALA A 9 18.13 -33.36 45.19
N ARG A 10 19.11 -33.32 44.27
CA ARG A 10 19.29 -32.19 43.35
C ARG A 10 18.07 -31.94 42.46
N PHE A 11 17.34 -33.00 42.12
CA PHE A 11 16.13 -32.92 41.30
C PHE A 11 14.87 -32.65 42.13
N GLY A 12 14.98 -32.47 43.45
CA GLY A 12 13.84 -32.23 44.33
C GLY A 12 12.91 -33.45 44.47
N GLN A 13 13.36 -34.66 44.13
CA GLN A 13 12.46 -35.84 44.11
C GLN A 13 11.97 -36.26 45.50
N TYR A 14 12.65 -35.83 46.56
CA TYR A 14 12.21 -36.05 47.95
C TYR A 14 11.32 -34.92 48.49
N GLU A 15 11.11 -33.84 47.72
CA GLU A 15 10.23 -32.72 48.10
C GLU A 15 8.76 -33.14 48.05
N ASP A 16 7.90 -32.36 48.72
CA ASP A 16 6.46 -32.58 48.84
C ASP A 16 6.05 -33.95 49.42
N PHE A 17 6.95 -34.62 50.15
CA PHE A 17 6.70 -35.91 50.79
C PHE A 17 5.60 -35.82 51.87
N PRO A 18 4.43 -36.45 51.69
CA PRO A 18 3.32 -36.29 52.62
C PRO A 18 3.51 -37.13 53.89
N GLU A 19 3.40 -36.53 55.08
CA GLU A 19 3.43 -37.27 56.35
C GLU A 19 2.40 -38.43 56.41
N PRO A 20 1.15 -38.28 55.90
CA PRO A 20 0.22 -39.41 55.87
C PRO A 20 0.72 -40.58 55.01
N PHE A 21 1.50 -40.32 53.96
CA PHE A 21 2.06 -41.39 53.13
C PHE A 21 3.03 -42.26 53.94
N GLU A 22 3.87 -41.65 54.79
CA GLU A 22 4.75 -42.37 55.72
C GLU A 22 3.95 -43.25 56.69
N GLU A 23 2.89 -42.71 57.29
CA GLU A 23 2.04 -43.47 58.23
C GLU A 23 1.42 -44.72 57.57
N TRP A 24 0.84 -44.56 56.39
CA TRP A 24 0.19 -45.66 55.68
C TRP A 24 1.19 -46.66 55.10
N ALA A 25 2.35 -46.20 54.63
CA ALA A 25 3.43 -47.06 54.17
C ALA A 25 4.02 -47.89 55.33
N ALA A 26 4.18 -47.30 56.52
CA ALA A 26 4.62 -48.00 57.73
C ALA A 26 3.66 -49.12 58.14
N LYS A 27 2.34 -48.89 58.05
CA LYS A 27 1.31 -49.93 58.27
C LYS A 27 1.41 -51.10 57.28
N LYS A 28 2.00 -50.88 56.11
CA LYS A 28 2.31 -51.92 55.10
C LYS A 28 3.70 -52.55 55.26
N GLY A 29 4.44 -52.18 56.31
CA GLY A 29 5.77 -52.71 56.60
C GLY A 29 6.92 -51.99 55.89
N LEU A 30 6.68 -50.85 55.24
CA LEU A 30 7.75 -50.04 54.66
C LEU A 30 8.40 -49.15 55.72
N THR A 31 9.73 -49.07 55.72
CA THR A 31 10.43 -48.08 56.55
C THR A 31 10.22 -46.66 55.98
N LYS A 32 10.49 -45.63 56.79
CA LYS A 32 10.51 -44.23 56.33
C LYS A 32 11.38 -44.06 55.08
N GLU A 33 12.58 -44.64 55.11
CA GLU A 33 13.54 -44.59 53.99
C GLU A 33 12.94 -45.18 52.71
N TRP A 34 12.34 -46.38 52.78
CA TRP A 34 11.72 -46.99 51.60
C TRP A 34 10.51 -46.20 51.11
N SER A 35 9.73 -45.62 52.03
CA SER A 35 8.61 -44.75 51.69
C SER A 35 9.08 -43.51 50.92
N GLN A 36 10.17 -42.86 51.35
CA GLN A 36 10.78 -41.73 50.64
C GLN A 36 11.35 -42.12 49.28
N ARG A 37 11.92 -43.32 49.13
CA ARG A 37 12.39 -43.82 47.82
C ARG A 37 11.23 -44.12 46.87
N TYR A 38 10.14 -44.72 47.37
CA TYR A 38 8.94 -44.90 46.56
C TYR A 38 8.35 -43.57 46.10
N TRP A 39 8.35 -42.56 46.98
CA TRP A 39 8.00 -41.20 46.61
C TRP A 39 8.97 -40.66 45.55
N ALA A 40 10.29 -40.67 45.76
CA ALA A 40 11.22 -40.17 44.76
C ALA A 40 11.08 -40.85 43.38
N ALA A 41 10.74 -42.14 43.36
CA ALA A 41 10.51 -42.91 42.13
C ALA A 41 9.15 -42.62 41.44
N HIS A 42 8.20 -41.96 42.12
CA HIS A 42 6.85 -41.73 41.58
C HIS A 42 6.80 -40.61 40.54
N TRP A 43 7.77 -39.69 40.58
CA TRP A 43 7.83 -38.54 39.70
C TRP A 43 8.09 -38.94 38.24
N SER A 44 7.46 -38.22 37.30
CA SER A 44 7.84 -38.28 35.89
C SER A 44 8.87 -37.18 35.62
N LEU A 45 10.12 -37.60 35.37
CA LEU A 45 11.20 -36.67 35.02
C LEU A 45 11.04 -36.15 33.58
N PRO A 46 11.66 -34.99 33.25
CA PRO A 46 11.67 -34.49 31.88
C PRO A 46 12.21 -35.53 30.88
N SER A 47 11.55 -35.60 29.72
CA SER A 47 11.99 -36.43 28.59
C SER A 47 13.32 -35.94 27.98
N THR A 48 13.98 -36.80 27.21
CA THR A 48 15.18 -36.43 26.43
C THR A 48 14.95 -35.20 25.55
N THR A 49 13.79 -35.09 24.90
CA THR A 49 13.43 -33.94 24.06
C THR A 49 13.28 -32.66 24.88
N GLN A 50 12.65 -32.73 26.05
CA GLN A 50 12.58 -31.59 26.98
C GLN A 50 13.98 -31.21 27.49
N GLY A 51 14.84 -32.20 27.74
CA GLY A 51 16.27 -32.02 28.04
C GLY A 51 17.00 -31.22 26.96
N PHE A 52 16.82 -31.61 25.69
CA PHE A 52 17.39 -30.89 24.55
C PHE A 52 16.85 -29.46 24.43
N GLU A 53 15.55 -29.26 24.61
CA GLU A 53 14.98 -27.90 24.60
C GLU A 53 15.54 -27.02 25.70
N MET A 54 15.68 -27.54 26.93
CA MET A 54 16.29 -26.80 28.03
C MET A 54 17.76 -26.48 27.73
N LEU A 55 18.51 -27.41 27.15
CA LEU A 55 19.90 -27.19 26.74
C LEU A 55 20.00 -26.08 25.68
N HIS A 56 19.20 -26.16 24.60
CA HIS A 56 19.23 -25.17 23.52
C HIS A 56 18.80 -23.77 23.96
N ARG A 57 17.94 -23.68 24.99
CA ARG A 57 17.51 -22.41 25.59
C ARG A 57 18.48 -21.89 26.65
N GLY A 58 19.57 -22.61 26.94
CA GLY A 58 20.54 -22.24 27.97
C GLY A 58 20.02 -22.34 29.40
N VAL A 59 18.92 -23.06 29.62
CA VAL A 59 18.32 -23.28 30.95
C VAL A 59 19.14 -24.29 31.74
N ILE A 60 19.74 -25.26 31.06
CA ILE A 60 20.65 -26.25 31.63
C ILE A 60 21.93 -26.35 30.80
N ASP A 61 23.00 -26.84 31.41
CA ASP A 61 24.26 -27.17 30.74
C ASP A 61 24.37 -28.66 30.38
N ASN A 62 25.43 -29.04 29.66
CA ASN A 62 25.67 -30.44 29.26
C ASN A 62 25.81 -31.38 30.47
N ALA A 63 26.40 -30.91 31.57
CA ALA A 63 26.54 -31.70 32.79
C ALA A 63 25.17 -32.02 33.41
N THR A 64 24.26 -31.04 33.44
CA THR A 64 22.89 -31.22 33.90
C THR A 64 22.07 -32.09 32.96
N LEU A 65 22.29 -32.01 31.64
CA LEU A 65 21.69 -32.94 30.69
C LEU A 65 22.16 -34.39 30.91
N ASP A 66 23.44 -34.62 31.17
CA ASP A 66 23.96 -35.97 31.49
C ASP A 66 23.37 -36.53 32.79
N MET A 67 23.21 -35.68 33.82
CA MET A 67 22.51 -36.07 35.05
C MET A 67 21.06 -36.45 34.78
N LEU A 68 20.35 -35.71 33.92
CA LEU A 68 18.98 -36.05 33.52
C LEU A 68 18.95 -37.41 32.84
N PHE A 69 19.83 -37.65 31.86
CA PHE A 69 19.96 -38.94 31.18
C PHE A 69 20.23 -40.10 32.15
N ARG A 70 21.08 -39.89 33.15
CA ARG A 70 21.31 -40.87 34.21
C ARG A 70 20.04 -41.17 34.99
N ALA A 71 19.29 -40.13 35.39
CA ALA A 71 18.12 -40.28 36.24
C ALA A 71 16.95 -40.99 35.52
N ILE A 72 16.82 -40.79 34.20
CA ILE A 72 15.88 -41.50 33.31
C ILE A 72 16.45 -42.80 32.75
N GLU A 73 17.55 -43.30 33.34
CA GLU A 73 18.09 -44.64 33.10
C GLU A 73 18.66 -44.87 31.68
N ILE A 74 19.13 -43.81 31.01
CA ILE A 74 19.90 -43.95 29.76
C ILE A 74 21.32 -44.46 30.09
N PRO A 75 21.78 -45.57 29.48
CA PRO A 75 23.13 -46.09 29.67
C PRO A 75 24.21 -45.08 29.25
N SER A 76 25.33 -45.03 29.97
CA SER A 76 26.43 -44.08 29.73
C SER A 76 26.92 -44.07 28.27
N PHE A 77 26.95 -45.24 27.63
CA PHE A 77 27.35 -45.38 26.23
C PHE A 77 26.55 -44.50 25.25
N TRP A 78 25.27 -44.23 25.53
CA TRP A 78 24.38 -43.50 24.65
C TRP A 78 24.32 -42.00 24.92
N ARG A 79 24.70 -41.55 26.11
CA ARG A 79 24.50 -40.17 26.56
C ARG A 79 25.21 -39.16 25.67
N ASP A 80 26.51 -39.34 25.47
CA ASP A 80 27.29 -38.46 24.60
C ASP A 80 26.79 -38.48 23.15
N LYS A 81 26.33 -39.63 22.67
CA LYS A 81 25.81 -39.78 21.29
C LYS A 81 24.49 -39.04 21.12
N LEU A 82 23.60 -39.13 22.11
CA LEU A 82 22.34 -38.39 22.14
C LEU A 82 22.59 -36.89 22.23
N THR A 83 23.57 -36.46 23.03
CA THR A 83 23.96 -35.04 23.11
C THR A 83 24.48 -34.51 21.78
N GLN A 84 25.28 -35.29 21.04
CA GLN A 84 25.80 -34.85 19.72
C GLN A 84 24.69 -34.62 18.68
N ILE A 85 23.60 -35.38 18.74
CA ILE A 85 22.45 -35.23 17.84
C ILE A 85 21.36 -34.30 18.38
N ALA A 86 21.60 -33.62 19.51
CA ALA A 86 20.66 -32.64 20.05
C ALA A 86 20.49 -31.45 19.08
N TYR A 87 21.58 -31.04 18.42
CA TYR A 87 21.60 -29.90 17.51
C TYR A 87 21.18 -30.29 16.10
N ARG A 88 20.51 -29.37 15.41
CA ARG A 88 20.08 -29.58 14.03
C ARG A 88 21.29 -29.45 13.08
N PRO A 89 21.42 -30.34 12.08
CA PRO A 89 22.36 -30.10 10.98
C PRO A 89 21.94 -28.86 10.19
N TYR A 90 22.85 -28.29 9.41
CA TYR A 90 22.50 -27.24 8.44
C TYR A 90 21.40 -27.71 7.49
N THR A 91 20.52 -26.79 7.10
CA THR A 91 19.47 -27.11 6.12
C THR A 91 20.07 -27.20 4.72
N ARG A 92 19.45 -27.98 3.81
CA ARG A 92 19.88 -28.05 2.40
C ARG A 92 20.03 -26.66 1.75
N VAL A 93 19.16 -25.73 2.09
CA VAL A 93 19.16 -24.37 1.53
C VAL A 93 20.34 -23.57 2.07
N ASP A 94 20.57 -23.61 3.38
CA ASP A 94 21.68 -22.89 3.99
C ASP A 94 23.03 -23.48 3.59
N THR A 95 23.14 -24.81 3.55
CA THR A 95 24.32 -25.52 3.02
C THR A 95 24.70 -25.04 1.62
N ARG A 96 23.72 -24.86 0.71
CA ARG A 96 23.98 -24.35 -0.65
C ARG A 96 24.46 -22.89 -0.65
N ARG A 97 23.80 -22.03 0.13
CA ARG A 97 24.13 -20.60 0.23
C ARG A 97 25.49 -20.38 0.90
N MET A 98 25.79 -21.14 1.94
CA MET A 98 27.08 -21.08 2.61
C MET A 98 28.20 -21.54 1.66
N HIS A 99 27.97 -22.56 0.84
CA HIS A 99 28.91 -22.92 -0.23
C HIS A 99 29.04 -21.81 -1.29
N ASP A 100 27.93 -21.22 -1.73
CA ASP A 100 27.93 -20.11 -2.71
C ASP A 100 28.75 -18.89 -2.22
N LEU A 101 28.66 -18.61 -0.92
CA LEU A 101 29.39 -17.54 -0.25
C LEU A 101 30.82 -17.92 0.14
N GLY A 102 31.29 -19.14 -0.17
CA GLY A 102 32.62 -19.63 0.18
C GLY A 102 32.83 -19.90 1.68
N VAL A 103 31.74 -19.99 2.46
CA VAL A 103 31.77 -20.34 3.89
C VAL A 103 32.00 -21.84 4.09
N LEU A 104 31.45 -22.68 3.20
CA LEU A 104 31.71 -24.12 3.17
C LEU A 104 32.59 -24.46 1.96
N THR A 105 33.58 -25.31 2.18
CA THR A 105 34.33 -25.98 1.11
C THR A 105 33.50 -27.11 0.47
N ASP A 106 33.92 -27.60 -0.71
CA ASP A 106 33.30 -28.75 -1.38
C ASP A 106 33.21 -29.99 -0.47
N GLN A 107 34.22 -30.21 0.38
CA GLN A 107 34.26 -31.32 1.32
C GLN A 107 33.24 -31.14 2.45
N GLU A 108 33.20 -29.95 3.07
CA GLU A 108 32.23 -29.63 4.13
C GLU A 108 30.79 -29.59 3.60
N LEU A 109 30.60 -29.29 2.31
CA LEU A 109 29.33 -29.39 1.61
C LEU A 109 28.82 -30.84 1.56
N ILE A 110 29.69 -31.81 1.24
CA ILE A 110 29.36 -33.24 1.25
C ILE A 110 29.00 -33.69 2.67
N GLU A 111 29.83 -33.33 3.65
CA GLU A 111 29.61 -33.68 5.07
C GLU A 111 28.29 -33.10 5.60
N SER A 112 27.97 -31.86 5.21
CA SER A 112 26.69 -31.23 5.57
C SER A 112 25.49 -31.98 5.01
N TYR A 113 25.58 -32.55 3.82
CA TYR A 113 24.51 -33.42 3.29
C TYR A 113 24.46 -34.77 4.00
N MET A 114 25.60 -35.37 4.35
CA MET A 114 25.61 -36.60 5.12
C MET A 114 25.00 -36.41 6.52
N ALA A 115 25.27 -35.28 7.18
CA ALA A 115 24.68 -34.93 8.47
C ALA A 115 23.14 -34.78 8.42
N GLN A 116 22.58 -34.52 7.24
CA GLN A 116 21.12 -34.49 7.01
C GLN A 116 20.52 -35.88 6.74
N GLY A 117 21.34 -36.93 6.71
CA GLY A 117 20.92 -38.32 6.52
C GLY A 117 21.05 -38.84 5.08
N TYR A 118 21.69 -38.11 4.17
CA TYR A 118 22.04 -38.65 2.86
C TYR A 118 23.18 -39.68 3.01
N ASP A 119 23.09 -40.79 2.27
CA ASP A 119 24.25 -41.68 2.11
C ASP A 119 25.36 -41.00 1.29
N ALA A 120 26.57 -41.56 1.32
CA ALA A 120 27.76 -40.97 0.70
C ALA A 120 27.59 -40.72 -0.81
N GLU A 121 26.94 -41.63 -1.53
CA GLU A 121 26.72 -41.49 -2.97
C GLU A 121 25.76 -40.33 -3.26
N LYS A 122 24.64 -40.25 -2.55
CA LYS A 122 23.67 -39.17 -2.70
C LYS A 122 24.23 -37.83 -2.25
N ALA A 123 25.00 -37.79 -1.16
CA ALA A 123 25.65 -36.58 -0.67
C ALA A 123 26.63 -36.03 -1.71
N LEU A 124 27.46 -36.89 -2.32
CA LEU A 124 28.37 -36.50 -3.39
C LEU A 124 27.61 -35.99 -4.63
N LYS A 125 26.55 -36.68 -5.05
CA LYS A 125 25.70 -36.22 -6.17
C LYS A 125 25.06 -34.85 -5.89
N MET A 126 24.61 -34.61 -4.66
CA MET A 126 24.00 -33.35 -4.25
C MET A 126 25.04 -32.21 -4.16
N ALA A 127 26.24 -32.50 -3.68
CA ALA A 127 27.35 -31.55 -3.68
C ALA A 127 27.73 -31.17 -5.12
N ASN A 128 27.91 -32.15 -6.01
CA ASN A 128 28.19 -31.89 -7.43
C ASN A 128 27.09 -31.07 -8.11
N PHE A 129 25.82 -31.35 -7.81
CA PHE A 129 24.70 -30.52 -8.27
C PHE A 129 24.82 -29.09 -7.77
N THR A 130 25.10 -28.89 -6.48
CA THR A 130 25.20 -27.57 -5.86
C THR A 130 26.37 -26.75 -6.40
N ILE A 131 27.53 -27.38 -6.62
CA ILE A 131 28.70 -26.73 -7.23
C ILE A 131 28.35 -26.21 -8.62
N LYS A 132 27.70 -27.03 -9.46
CA LYS A 132 27.23 -26.61 -10.78
C LYS A 132 26.19 -25.50 -10.70
N PHE A 133 25.19 -25.67 -9.84
CA PHE A 133 24.13 -24.70 -9.63
C PHE A 133 24.67 -23.32 -9.22
N ASN A 134 25.65 -23.29 -8.32
CA ASN A 134 26.27 -22.02 -7.88
C ASN A 134 27.18 -21.42 -8.98
N ALA A 135 27.86 -22.26 -9.76
CA ALA A 135 28.70 -21.82 -10.87
C ALA A 135 27.92 -21.19 -12.03
N GLU A 136 26.64 -21.57 -12.23
CA GLU A 136 25.76 -21.02 -13.28
C GLU A 136 25.34 -19.56 -13.05
N GLY A 137 25.67 -18.98 -11.89
CA GLY A 137 25.51 -17.55 -11.61
C GLY A 137 24.05 -17.16 -11.33
N ASN A 138 23.83 -16.57 -10.16
CA ASN A 138 22.56 -15.96 -9.72
C ASN A 138 22.18 -14.69 -10.52
N ALA A 139 22.15 -14.76 -11.85
CA ALA A 139 21.66 -13.70 -12.74
C ALA A 139 20.79 -14.24 -13.89
N GLN A 140 20.18 -15.43 -13.73
CA GLN A 140 19.08 -15.79 -14.63
C GLN A 140 17.93 -14.82 -14.38
N LEU A 141 17.67 -13.96 -15.36
CA LEU A 141 16.48 -13.11 -15.39
C LEU A 141 15.27 -14.01 -15.17
N THR A 142 14.48 -13.81 -14.11
CA THR A 142 13.28 -14.61 -13.91
C THR A 142 12.39 -14.58 -15.17
N ARG A 143 11.60 -15.63 -15.43
CA ARG A 143 10.61 -15.63 -16.53
C ARG A 143 9.84 -14.30 -16.59
N SER A 144 9.37 -13.81 -15.43
CA SER A 144 8.63 -12.54 -15.36
C SER A 144 9.43 -11.35 -15.85
N ALA A 145 10.71 -11.27 -15.50
CA ALA A 145 11.60 -10.20 -15.95
C ALA A 145 11.88 -10.28 -17.46
N ILE A 146 12.01 -11.49 -18.03
CA ILE A 146 12.16 -11.68 -19.49
C ILE A 146 10.89 -11.23 -20.22
N LEU A 147 9.72 -11.68 -19.76
CA LEU A 147 8.43 -11.32 -20.35
C LEU A 147 8.15 -9.81 -20.26
N GLU A 148 8.47 -9.19 -19.12
CA GLU A 148 8.37 -7.74 -18.94
C GLU A 148 9.31 -6.98 -19.87
N SER A 149 10.58 -7.40 -19.95
CA SER A 149 11.56 -6.78 -20.85
C SER A 149 11.13 -6.88 -22.32
N PHE A 150 10.52 -8.00 -22.72
CA PHE A 150 9.95 -8.15 -24.06
C PHE A 150 8.75 -7.23 -24.29
N ARG A 151 7.80 -7.17 -23.32
CA ARG A 151 6.62 -6.31 -23.41
C ARG A 151 7.01 -4.83 -23.55
N GLU A 152 8.01 -4.39 -22.81
CA GLU A 152 8.52 -3.00 -22.88
C GLU A 152 9.49 -2.77 -24.06
N SER A 153 9.64 -3.75 -24.96
CA SER A 153 10.50 -3.69 -26.16
C SER A 153 11.99 -3.48 -25.88
N LEU A 154 12.46 -3.88 -24.69
CA LEU A 154 13.87 -3.83 -24.30
C LEU A 154 14.70 -4.96 -24.92
N ILE A 155 14.05 -6.07 -25.25
CA ILE A 155 14.65 -7.24 -25.91
C ILE A 155 13.79 -7.68 -27.09
N THR A 156 14.41 -8.31 -28.09
CA THR A 156 13.72 -8.83 -29.28
C THR A 156 13.01 -10.15 -28.97
N HIS A 157 12.10 -10.56 -29.86
CA HIS A 157 11.45 -11.87 -29.79
C HIS A 157 12.47 -13.01 -29.73
N SER A 158 13.49 -12.99 -30.60
CA SER A 158 14.53 -14.02 -30.63
C SER A 158 15.37 -14.07 -29.35
N GLN A 159 15.69 -12.91 -28.76
CA GLN A 159 16.40 -12.83 -27.48
C GLN A 159 15.54 -13.38 -26.34
N ALA A 160 14.25 -13.04 -26.31
CA ALA A 160 13.35 -13.52 -25.28
C ALA A 160 13.12 -15.04 -25.37
N VAL A 161 13.02 -15.61 -26.59
CA VAL A 161 12.95 -17.07 -26.79
C VAL A 161 14.22 -17.74 -26.26
N ALA A 162 15.41 -17.24 -26.62
CA ALA A 162 16.67 -17.81 -26.15
C ALA A 162 16.78 -17.83 -24.61
N LEU A 163 16.45 -16.71 -23.96
CA LEU A 163 16.48 -16.59 -22.49
C LEU A 163 15.47 -17.49 -21.78
N LEU A 164 14.32 -17.75 -22.42
CA LEU A 164 13.32 -18.70 -21.89
C LEU A 164 13.78 -20.15 -22.09
N MET A 165 14.39 -20.48 -23.23
CA MET A 165 14.93 -21.82 -23.48
C MET A 165 16.09 -22.17 -22.55
N GLU A 166 16.91 -21.19 -22.14
CA GLU A 166 17.93 -21.35 -21.09
C GLU A 166 17.35 -21.73 -19.72
N GLN A 167 16.04 -21.55 -19.51
CA GLN A 167 15.31 -21.93 -18.29
C GLN A 167 14.44 -23.18 -18.50
N ASP A 168 14.81 -24.05 -19.43
CA ASP A 168 14.13 -25.30 -19.74
C ASP A 168 12.67 -25.16 -20.26
N TYR A 169 12.29 -23.98 -20.80
CA TYR A 169 11.02 -23.84 -21.53
C TYR A 169 11.17 -24.36 -22.95
N SER A 170 10.18 -25.11 -23.45
CA SER A 170 10.13 -25.47 -24.86
C SER A 170 9.92 -24.24 -25.74
N GLU A 171 10.38 -24.30 -26.99
CA GLU A 171 10.23 -23.22 -27.97
C GLU A 171 8.76 -22.84 -28.20
N ASP A 172 7.87 -23.83 -28.30
CA ASP A 172 6.43 -23.61 -28.44
C ASP A 172 5.84 -22.85 -27.25
N LEU A 173 6.24 -23.21 -26.03
CA LEU A 173 5.75 -22.57 -24.81
C LEU A 173 6.32 -21.16 -24.64
N ALA A 174 7.59 -20.94 -24.99
CA ALA A 174 8.20 -19.62 -25.02
C ALA A 174 7.46 -18.70 -26.01
N THR A 175 7.22 -19.19 -27.23
CA THR A 175 6.49 -18.45 -28.26
C THR A 175 5.09 -18.07 -27.80
N TYR A 176 4.34 -19.02 -27.23
CA TYR A 176 3.01 -18.76 -26.67
C TYR A 176 3.01 -17.63 -25.62
N TYR A 177 3.98 -17.63 -24.70
CA TYR A 177 4.07 -16.57 -23.69
C TYR A 177 4.36 -15.20 -24.31
N LEU A 178 5.24 -15.14 -25.32
CA LEU A 178 5.56 -13.90 -26.01
C LEU A 178 4.38 -13.37 -26.83
N GLU A 179 3.63 -14.24 -27.51
CA GLU A 179 2.39 -13.86 -28.20
C GLU A 179 1.35 -13.27 -27.23
N LEU A 180 1.21 -13.86 -26.04
CA LEU A 180 0.33 -13.34 -24.99
C LEU A 180 0.77 -11.95 -24.50
N GLU A 181 2.06 -11.72 -24.30
CA GLU A 181 2.57 -10.40 -23.88
C GLU A 181 2.46 -9.36 -25.01
N ALA A 182 2.67 -9.76 -26.27
CA ALA A 182 2.42 -8.89 -27.42
C ALA A 182 0.94 -8.47 -27.48
N PHE A 183 0.01 -9.42 -27.31
CA PHE A 183 -1.41 -9.12 -27.23
C PHE A 183 -1.75 -8.15 -26.08
N ARG A 184 -1.13 -8.32 -24.89
CA ARG A 184 -1.32 -7.42 -23.74
C ARG A 184 -0.83 -6.01 -24.04
N ARG A 185 0.33 -5.86 -24.67
CA ARG A 185 0.88 -4.56 -25.09
C ARG A 185 -0.07 -3.86 -26.07
N ASP A 186 -0.52 -4.59 -27.08
CA ASP A 186 -1.39 -4.05 -28.13
C ASP A 186 -2.78 -3.69 -27.59
N LYS A 187 -3.29 -4.46 -26.63
CA LYS A 187 -4.53 -4.13 -25.90
C LYS A 187 -4.36 -2.81 -25.12
N LYS A 188 -3.29 -2.67 -24.33
CA LYS A 188 -3.03 -1.45 -23.55
C LYS A 188 -2.95 -0.21 -24.43
N LEU A 189 -2.23 -0.29 -25.56
CA LEU A 189 -2.13 0.81 -26.52
C LEU A 189 -3.50 1.14 -27.14
N ARG A 190 -4.29 0.13 -27.47
CA ARG A 190 -5.63 0.31 -28.03
C ARG A 190 -6.58 0.98 -27.03
N ASP A 191 -6.57 0.54 -25.78
CA ASP A 191 -7.37 1.13 -24.70
C ASP A 191 -7.01 2.62 -24.52
N GLN A 192 -5.72 2.97 -24.51
CA GLN A 192 -5.26 4.36 -24.47
C GLN A 192 -5.74 5.21 -25.67
N LYS A 193 -5.74 4.64 -26.89
CA LYS A 193 -6.28 5.33 -28.07
C LYS A 193 -7.79 5.53 -27.96
N ILE A 194 -8.53 4.55 -27.45
CA ILE A 194 -9.98 4.64 -27.22
C ILE A 194 -10.28 5.76 -26.21
N ASP A 195 -9.54 5.82 -25.10
CA ASP A 195 -9.72 6.85 -24.07
C ASP A 195 -9.42 8.26 -24.62
N ASN A 196 -8.34 8.40 -25.40
CA ASN A 196 -8.02 9.68 -26.04
C ASN A 196 -9.12 10.13 -27.02
N LEU A 197 -9.67 9.21 -27.83
CA LEU A 197 -10.79 9.49 -28.73
C LEU A 197 -12.05 9.91 -27.98
N ARG A 198 -12.31 9.26 -26.82
CA ARG A 198 -13.41 9.65 -25.93
C ARG A 198 -13.25 11.11 -25.51
N ASP A 199 -12.09 11.47 -24.99
CA ASP A 199 -11.85 12.83 -24.47
C ASP A 199 -11.98 13.89 -25.57
N GLN A 200 -11.40 13.63 -26.76
CA GLN A 200 -11.54 14.54 -27.90
C GLN A 200 -13.02 14.70 -28.33
N PHE A 201 -13.79 13.61 -28.30
CA PHE A 201 -15.22 13.65 -28.62
C PHE A 201 -16.01 14.44 -27.57
N LEU A 202 -15.76 14.20 -26.28
CA LEU A 202 -16.43 14.90 -25.18
C LEU A 202 -16.11 16.41 -25.19
N LEU A 203 -14.90 16.78 -25.58
CA LEU A 203 -14.47 18.17 -25.75
C LEU A 203 -14.91 18.79 -27.09
N SER A 204 -15.73 18.09 -27.88
CA SER A 204 -16.21 18.54 -29.20
C SER A 204 -15.09 18.88 -30.20
N GLN A 205 -13.90 18.30 -30.04
CA GLN A 205 -12.75 18.51 -30.94
C GLN A 205 -12.85 17.69 -32.22
N ILE A 206 -13.58 16.58 -32.19
CA ILE A 206 -13.79 15.67 -33.32
C ILE A 206 -15.27 15.32 -33.51
N SER A 207 -15.68 15.08 -34.75
CA SER A 207 -17.07 14.75 -35.09
C SER A 207 -17.40 13.29 -34.79
N LYS A 208 -18.69 13.00 -34.61
CA LYS A 208 -19.20 11.63 -34.42
C LYS A 208 -18.77 10.66 -35.53
N SER A 209 -18.73 11.13 -36.79
CA SER A 209 -18.29 10.32 -37.93
C SER A 209 -16.79 10.05 -37.85
N ALA A 210 -15.97 11.07 -37.56
CA ALA A 210 -14.52 10.93 -37.43
C ALA A 210 -14.12 9.97 -36.29
N VAL A 211 -14.83 10.00 -35.17
CA VAL A 211 -14.61 9.05 -34.05
C VAL A 211 -14.88 7.61 -34.51
N ARG A 212 -16.01 7.37 -35.20
CA ARG A 212 -16.36 6.03 -35.71
C ARG A 212 -15.30 5.51 -36.68
N ASP A 213 -14.85 6.36 -37.60
CA ASP A 213 -13.83 5.98 -38.58
C ASP A 213 -12.52 5.60 -37.88
N GLN A 214 -12.10 6.36 -36.88
CA GLN A 214 -10.88 6.07 -36.12
C GLN A 214 -11.03 4.83 -35.22
N LEU A 215 -12.19 4.60 -34.60
CA LEU A 215 -12.44 3.38 -33.82
C LEU A 215 -12.44 2.12 -34.71
N ASN A 216 -12.96 2.21 -35.94
CA ASN A 216 -12.91 1.11 -36.90
C ASN A 216 -11.47 0.78 -37.34
N GLN A 217 -10.57 1.77 -37.40
CA GLN A 217 -9.15 1.55 -37.69
C GLN A 217 -8.40 0.83 -36.54
N LEU A 218 -9.00 0.72 -35.35
CA LEU A 218 -8.43 -0.01 -34.21
C LEU A 218 -8.82 -1.50 -34.18
N ASP A 219 -9.39 -2.02 -35.28
CA ASP A 219 -9.82 -3.41 -35.41
C ASP A 219 -10.81 -3.83 -34.31
N LEU A 220 -11.71 -2.91 -33.95
CA LEU A 220 -12.80 -3.16 -33.02
C LEU A 220 -14.00 -3.76 -33.76
N ARG A 221 -14.69 -4.71 -33.12
CA ARG A 221 -15.98 -5.23 -33.64
C ARG A 221 -17.01 -4.10 -33.70
N GLY A 222 -17.83 -4.07 -34.75
CA GLY A 222 -18.85 -3.02 -34.96
C GLY A 222 -19.77 -2.79 -33.75
N GLU A 223 -20.26 -3.86 -33.13
CA GLU A 223 -21.08 -3.80 -31.91
C GLU A 223 -20.38 -3.03 -30.77
N LYS A 224 -19.06 -3.20 -30.62
CA LYS A 224 -18.27 -2.51 -29.60
C LYS A 224 -18.15 -1.02 -29.92
N VAL A 225 -17.97 -0.68 -31.19
CA VAL A 225 -17.93 0.71 -31.65
C VAL A 225 -19.29 1.38 -31.37
N ASP A 226 -20.39 0.72 -31.68
CA ASP A 226 -21.73 1.25 -31.44
C ASP A 226 -21.99 1.50 -29.95
N SER A 227 -21.64 0.54 -29.10
CA SER A 227 -21.76 0.66 -27.64
C SER A 227 -20.91 1.80 -27.06
N LEU A 228 -19.67 1.98 -27.53
CA LEU A 228 -18.81 3.09 -27.11
C LEU A 228 -19.43 4.43 -27.53
N MET A 229 -19.88 4.54 -28.77
CA MET A 229 -20.48 5.78 -29.30
C MET A 229 -21.79 6.15 -28.61
N GLU A 230 -22.61 5.18 -28.23
CA GLU A 230 -23.83 5.42 -27.45
C GLU A 230 -23.49 5.94 -26.05
N THR A 231 -22.56 5.27 -25.36
CA THR A 231 -22.09 5.68 -24.02
C THR A 231 -21.51 7.09 -24.05
N TRP A 232 -20.65 7.40 -25.02
CA TRP A 232 -20.00 8.71 -25.10
C TRP A 232 -20.98 9.81 -25.49
N ALA A 233 -21.99 9.52 -26.31
CA ALA A 233 -23.04 10.49 -26.62
C ALA A 233 -23.84 10.91 -25.37
N LEU A 234 -24.10 9.96 -24.46
CA LEU A 234 -24.72 10.25 -23.15
C LEU A 234 -23.79 11.09 -22.26
N ASP A 235 -22.50 10.80 -22.26
CA ASP A 235 -21.51 11.57 -21.50
C ASP A 235 -21.30 12.98 -22.08
N ALA A 236 -21.28 13.15 -23.40
CA ALA A 236 -21.10 14.45 -24.05
C ALA A 236 -22.17 15.46 -23.62
N TYR A 237 -23.40 15.01 -23.36
CA TYR A 237 -24.46 15.85 -22.81
C TYR A 237 -24.11 16.44 -21.44
N LYS A 238 -23.32 15.73 -20.62
CA LYS A 238 -22.85 16.20 -19.30
C LYS A 238 -21.66 17.15 -19.40
N TYR A 239 -20.85 17.03 -20.44
CA TYR A 239 -19.59 17.77 -20.61
C TYR A 239 -19.65 18.95 -21.58
N ALA A 240 -20.81 19.22 -22.20
CA ALA A 240 -21.00 20.44 -22.98
C ALA A 240 -20.60 21.64 -22.11
N SER A 241 -19.57 22.38 -22.54
CA SER A 241 -19.04 23.55 -21.81
C SER A 241 -20.13 24.62 -21.75
N LEU A 242 -20.94 24.57 -20.70
CA LEU A 242 -21.96 25.56 -20.42
C LEU A 242 -21.24 26.78 -19.85
N PRO A 243 -21.45 28.00 -20.41
CA PRO A 243 -20.91 29.23 -19.84
C PRO A 243 -21.24 29.29 -18.36
N SER A 244 -20.29 29.68 -17.50
CA SER A 244 -20.54 29.73 -16.06
C SER A 244 -21.69 30.68 -15.73
N LYS A 245 -22.29 30.57 -14.54
CA LYS A 245 -23.32 31.54 -14.09
C LYS A 245 -22.85 32.99 -14.27
N SER A 246 -21.59 33.28 -13.90
CA SER A 246 -21.02 34.63 -14.05
C SER A 246 -20.88 35.06 -15.52
N ASP A 247 -20.58 34.13 -16.42
CA ASP A 247 -20.53 34.42 -17.86
C ASP A 247 -21.93 34.71 -18.39
N LEU A 248 -22.92 33.89 -17.99
CA LEU A 248 -24.33 34.06 -18.35
C LEU A 248 -24.87 35.41 -17.87
N ASP A 249 -24.54 35.83 -16.64
CA ASP A 249 -24.91 37.14 -16.10
C ASP A 249 -24.34 38.25 -16.98
N SER A 250 -23.04 38.21 -17.25
CA SER A 250 -22.35 39.17 -18.11
C SER A 250 -22.94 39.19 -19.52
N PHE A 251 -23.28 38.02 -20.09
CA PHE A 251 -23.89 37.91 -21.41
C PHE A 251 -25.29 38.52 -21.44
N LEU A 252 -26.09 38.33 -20.38
CA LEU A 252 -27.41 38.94 -20.29
C LEU A 252 -27.33 40.45 -20.12
N THR A 253 -26.48 40.96 -19.21
CA THR A 253 -26.30 42.41 -19.00
C THR A 253 -25.76 43.11 -20.25
N LYS A 254 -24.92 42.43 -21.04
CA LYS A 254 -24.39 42.92 -22.33
C LYS A 254 -25.36 42.73 -23.51
N GLY A 255 -26.53 42.11 -23.29
CA GLY A 255 -27.52 41.86 -24.34
C GLY A 255 -27.09 40.81 -25.38
N ILE A 256 -26.12 39.96 -25.06
CA ILE A 256 -25.62 38.88 -25.94
C ILE A 256 -26.61 37.71 -25.98
N ILE A 257 -27.33 37.47 -24.88
CA ILE A 257 -28.38 36.45 -24.77
C ILE A 257 -29.68 37.08 -24.24
N THR A 258 -30.82 36.48 -24.58
CA THR A 258 -32.14 36.90 -24.07
C THR A 258 -32.41 36.34 -22.67
N GLU A 259 -33.39 36.89 -21.96
CA GLU A 259 -33.85 36.35 -20.67
C GLU A 259 -34.30 34.89 -20.77
N GLY A 260 -34.99 34.52 -21.86
CA GLY A 260 -35.40 33.14 -22.12
C GLY A 260 -34.20 32.20 -22.27
N GLN A 261 -33.19 32.63 -23.03
CA GLN A 261 -31.93 31.89 -23.15
C GLN A 261 -31.19 31.80 -21.81
N TYR A 262 -31.15 32.88 -21.02
CA TYR A 262 -30.55 32.87 -19.68
C TYR A 262 -31.25 31.85 -18.76
N ARG A 263 -32.59 31.81 -18.74
CA ARG A 263 -33.37 30.83 -17.96
C ARG A 263 -33.07 29.41 -18.39
N ASP A 264 -32.97 29.14 -19.69
CA ASP A 264 -32.66 27.81 -20.23
C ASP A 264 -31.25 27.34 -19.85
N TYR A 265 -30.24 28.22 -19.95
CA TYR A 265 -28.87 27.88 -19.58
C TYR A 265 -28.69 27.73 -18.06
N MET A 266 -29.36 28.55 -17.25
CA MET A 266 -29.36 28.42 -15.79
C MET A 266 -30.06 27.14 -15.33
N ALA A 267 -31.14 26.72 -16.00
CA ALA A 267 -31.79 25.43 -15.71
C ALA A 267 -30.86 24.24 -16.00
N ARG A 268 -30.02 24.32 -17.05
CA ARG A 268 -29.00 23.30 -17.37
C ARG A 268 -27.87 23.22 -16.33
N HIS A 269 -27.61 24.32 -15.62
CA HIS A 269 -26.73 24.35 -14.44
C HIS A 269 -27.42 23.85 -13.15
N GLY A 270 -28.69 23.44 -13.22
CA GLY A 270 -29.45 22.91 -12.09
C GLY A 270 -30.13 23.97 -11.21
N PHE A 271 -30.19 25.24 -11.63
CA PHE A 271 -30.92 26.27 -10.89
C PHE A 271 -32.43 26.14 -11.06
N SER A 272 -33.18 26.28 -9.96
CA SER A 272 -34.64 26.30 -9.98
C SER A 272 -35.18 27.60 -10.59
N GLN A 273 -36.37 27.56 -11.21
CA GLN A 273 -37.00 28.75 -11.81
C GLN A 273 -37.10 29.93 -10.82
N THR A 274 -37.39 29.64 -9.56
CA THR A 274 -37.44 30.64 -8.49
C THR A 274 -36.07 31.28 -8.25
N GLY A 275 -35.01 30.47 -8.17
CA GLY A 275 -33.65 30.97 -7.99
C GLY A 275 -33.15 31.82 -9.16
N VAL A 276 -33.49 31.44 -10.39
CA VAL A 276 -33.17 32.23 -11.60
C VAL A 276 -33.86 33.60 -11.56
N SER A 277 -35.07 33.67 -11.01
CA SER A 277 -35.83 34.92 -10.93
C SER A 277 -35.20 35.91 -9.95
N TRP A 278 -34.62 35.44 -8.84
CA TRP A 278 -33.85 36.29 -7.92
C TRP A 278 -32.62 36.92 -8.59
N TYR A 279 -31.90 36.16 -9.40
CA TYR A 279 -30.75 36.70 -10.14
C TYR A 279 -31.16 37.73 -11.19
N LEU A 280 -32.30 37.55 -11.85
CA LEU A 280 -32.82 38.52 -12.80
C LEU A 280 -33.27 39.82 -12.11
N GLU A 281 -33.85 39.72 -10.92
CA GLU A 281 -34.26 40.87 -10.11
C GLU A 281 -33.05 41.65 -9.58
N ASP A 282 -32.00 40.96 -9.12
CA ASP A 282 -30.72 41.56 -8.70
C ASP A 282 -30.02 42.32 -9.84
N MET A 283 -30.15 41.83 -11.08
CA MET A 283 -29.58 42.50 -12.27
C MET A 283 -30.39 43.71 -12.75
N GLN A 284 -31.64 43.88 -12.32
CA GLN A 284 -32.38 45.10 -12.63
C GLN A 284 -31.84 46.22 -11.74
N PRO A 285 -31.49 47.39 -12.29
CA PRO A 285 -31.04 48.51 -11.48
C PRO A 285 -32.15 48.94 -10.52
N GLY A 286 -32.00 48.56 -9.24
CA GLY A 286 -32.92 48.90 -8.18
C GLY A 286 -33.05 50.41 -8.02
N VAL A 287 -34.29 50.87 -7.86
CA VAL A 287 -34.68 52.22 -7.46
C VAL A 287 -34.02 52.56 -6.13
N GLY A 288 -32.83 53.17 -6.16
CA GLY A 288 -32.06 53.42 -4.93
C GLY A 288 -30.65 53.97 -5.09
N ALA A 289 -30.29 54.57 -6.23
CA ALA A 289 -29.05 55.33 -6.32
C ALA A 289 -29.16 56.59 -5.45
N ARG A 290 -28.56 56.58 -4.25
CA ARG A 290 -28.33 57.81 -3.48
C ARG A 290 -27.34 58.66 -4.27
N ASP A 291 -27.79 59.84 -4.74
CA ASP A 291 -26.90 60.82 -5.35
C ASP A 291 -25.70 61.08 -4.43
N ARG A 292 -24.49 61.00 -5.00
CA ARG A 292 -23.26 61.27 -4.23
C ARG A 292 -23.21 62.76 -3.89
N LEU A 293 -23.32 63.08 -2.60
CA LEU A 293 -23.15 64.44 -2.11
C LEU A 293 -21.70 64.94 -2.32
N PRO A 294 -21.49 66.23 -2.63
CA PRO A 294 -20.15 66.82 -2.75
C PRO A 294 -19.34 66.71 -1.46
N THR A 295 -18.02 66.68 -1.53
CA THR A 295 -17.19 66.69 -0.32
C THR A 295 -17.05 68.11 0.25
N LYS A 296 -16.72 68.23 1.54
CA LYS A 296 -16.38 69.51 2.17
C LYS A 296 -15.29 70.29 1.41
N ALA A 297 -14.30 69.59 0.84
CA ALA A 297 -13.23 70.21 0.08
C ALA A 297 -13.75 70.83 -1.23
N ASP A 298 -14.68 70.15 -1.90
CA ASP A 298 -15.32 70.66 -3.11
C ASP A 298 -16.16 71.90 -2.80
N LEU A 299 -16.97 71.86 -1.74
CA LEU A 299 -17.77 73.00 -1.29
C LEU A 299 -16.88 74.22 -0.97
N GLY A 300 -15.75 74.03 -0.29
CA GLY A 300 -14.81 75.10 0.01
C GLY A 300 -14.18 75.70 -1.24
N LYS A 301 -13.80 74.85 -2.20
CA LYS A 301 -13.23 75.28 -3.50
C LYS A 301 -14.26 76.03 -4.34
N TRP A 302 -15.52 75.59 -4.34
CA TRP A 302 -16.60 76.25 -5.07
C TRP A 302 -16.92 77.62 -4.49
N TYR A 303 -16.92 77.75 -3.16
CA TYR A 303 -17.12 79.05 -2.51
C TYR A 303 -15.98 80.03 -2.85
N LYS A 304 -14.71 79.64 -2.71
CA LYS A 304 -13.56 80.50 -3.06
C LYS A 304 -13.55 80.95 -4.52
N LYS A 305 -14.16 80.17 -5.42
CA LYS A 305 -14.31 80.49 -6.84
C LYS A 305 -15.59 81.24 -7.18
N ASN A 306 -16.37 81.68 -6.19
CA ASN A 306 -17.68 82.32 -6.34
C ASN A 306 -18.70 81.47 -7.13
N VAL A 307 -18.55 80.14 -7.15
CA VAL A 307 -19.47 79.21 -7.83
C VAL A 307 -20.73 79.00 -6.99
N ILE A 308 -20.61 79.06 -5.66
CA ILE A 308 -21.73 79.00 -4.72
C ILE A 308 -21.64 80.17 -3.72
N LEU A 309 -22.79 80.64 -3.25
CA LEU A 309 -22.88 81.70 -2.24
C LEU A 309 -22.86 81.13 -0.82
N GLN A 310 -22.55 81.97 0.17
CA GLN A 310 -22.47 81.59 1.58
C GLN A 310 -23.69 80.80 2.09
N PRO A 311 -24.96 81.17 1.79
CA PRO A 311 -26.11 80.40 2.26
C PRO A 311 -26.10 78.95 1.77
N ARG A 312 -25.69 78.74 0.50
CA ARG A 312 -25.63 77.42 -0.12
C ARG A 312 -24.45 76.59 0.39
N TYR A 313 -23.30 77.22 0.64
CA TYR A 313 -22.17 76.54 1.29
C TYR A 313 -22.59 75.98 2.66
N ARG A 314 -23.30 76.77 3.46
CA ARG A 314 -23.73 76.39 4.81
C ARG A 314 -24.77 75.27 4.80
N SER A 315 -25.78 75.36 3.94
CA SER A 315 -26.80 74.30 3.83
C SER A 315 -26.22 72.95 3.41
N GLU A 316 -25.29 72.94 2.45
CA GLU A 316 -24.65 71.72 1.96
C GLU A 316 -23.69 71.13 3.00
N MET A 317 -22.97 71.97 3.75
CA MET A 317 -22.15 71.51 4.88
C MET A 317 -23.02 70.92 6.01
N ALA A 318 -24.21 71.46 6.27
CA ALA A 318 -25.15 70.88 7.23
C ALA A 318 -25.69 69.52 6.77
N LEU A 319 -25.96 69.35 5.47
CA LEU A 319 -26.35 68.06 4.88
C LEU A 319 -25.26 66.99 4.98
N LEU A 320 -23.99 67.41 5.00
CA LEU A 320 -22.85 66.54 5.29
C LEU A 320 -22.67 66.23 6.79
N GLY A 321 -23.49 66.82 7.66
CA GLY A 321 -23.52 66.55 9.10
C GLY A 321 -22.65 67.44 9.98
N TYR A 322 -22.16 68.59 9.49
CA TYR A 322 -21.40 69.54 10.31
C TYR A 322 -22.32 70.42 11.15
N SER A 323 -21.94 70.74 12.40
CA SER A 323 -22.66 71.70 13.23
C SER A 323 -22.42 73.14 12.78
N ASP A 324 -23.35 74.05 13.08
CA ASP A 324 -23.24 75.47 12.71
C ASP A 324 -21.93 76.11 13.18
N GLU A 325 -21.45 75.77 14.38
CA GLU A 325 -20.17 76.22 14.93
C GLU A 325 -18.98 75.80 14.05
N TYR A 326 -18.93 74.54 13.62
CA TYR A 326 -17.86 74.07 12.72
C TYR A 326 -17.99 74.62 11.31
N ILE A 327 -19.23 74.84 10.84
CA ILE A 327 -19.48 75.50 9.55
C ILE A 327 -18.94 76.94 9.59
N ASP A 328 -19.14 77.67 10.69
CA ASP A 328 -18.58 79.01 10.89
C ASP A 328 -17.04 79.00 10.88
N ILE A 329 -16.42 78.07 11.61
CA ILE A 329 -14.96 77.92 11.65
C ILE A 329 -14.41 77.63 10.25
N TYR A 330 -15.02 76.70 9.52
CA TYR A 330 -14.58 76.39 8.16
C TYR A 330 -14.82 77.53 7.20
N PHE A 331 -15.95 78.22 7.30
CA PHE A 331 -16.26 79.36 6.46
C PHE A 331 -15.28 80.51 6.67
N ASN A 332 -14.93 80.81 7.92
CA ASN A 332 -13.96 81.87 8.26
C ASN A 332 -12.52 81.51 7.90
N ALA A 333 -12.22 80.23 7.66
CA ALA A 333 -10.91 79.74 7.23
C ALA A 333 -10.76 79.61 5.70
N LEU A 334 -11.81 79.90 4.93
CA LEU A 334 -11.78 79.93 3.45
C LEU A 334 -11.31 81.29 2.95
#